data_AF-A0A951W077-F1
#
_entry.id   AF-A0A951W077-F1
#
_cell.length_a   1.000
_cell.length_b   1.000
_cell.length_c   1.000
_cell.angle_alpha   90.00
_cell.angle_beta   90.00
_cell.angle_gamma   90.00
#
_symmetry.space_group_name_H-M   'P 1'
#
loop_
_entity.id
_entity.type
_entity.pdbx_description
1 polymer ?
#
loop_
_entity_poly.entity_id
_entity_poly.type
_entity_poly.pdbx_seq_one_letter_code
_entity_poly.pdbx_strand_id
1 'polypeptide(L)'
;MEKIADRIIRDTLSEIDEAVGFTLPTKIVKILNFDTLKSAQTTFISEALKEYRTDLLFQIQTVDRSPAQIFILFEHKSNQDPKVFSQLLSYLAQVYASQTKPMPVIPFVFCHGKQGWKLGSQFVDWFKFSEQQRQLYLKYLPNFSFEI
;
A
#
# COMPACT_ATOMS: atom_id res chain seq x y z
N MET A 1 2.79 28.20 15.77
CA MET A 1 2.78 27.99 14.30
C MET A 1 2.73 26.49 14.06
N GLU A 2 1.57 25.97 13.67
CA GLU A 2 1.43 24.57 13.23
C GLU A 2 2.34 24.38 12.00
N LYS A 3 3.28 23.42 12.06
CA LYS A 3 4.24 23.21 10.97
C LYS A 3 3.48 22.73 9.74
N ILE A 4 3.80 23.27 8.56
CA ILE A 4 3.19 22.91 7.27
C ILE A 4 3.12 21.38 7.06
N ALA A 5 4.11 20.63 7.57
CA ALA A 5 4.14 19.18 7.56
C ALA A 5 2.98 18.53 8.35
N ASP A 6 2.64 19.02 9.54
CA ASP A 6 1.57 18.44 10.37
C ASP A 6 0.20 18.63 9.72
N ARG A 7 0.01 19.75 9.01
CA ARG A 7 -1.19 20.02 8.23
C ARG A 7 -1.30 19.10 7.02
N ILE A 8 -0.22 18.92 6.25
CA ILE A 8 -0.19 18.00 5.11
C ILE A 8 -0.47 16.56 5.56
N ILE A 9 0.14 16.13 6.66
CA ILE A 9 -0.08 14.79 7.23
C ILE A 9 -1.54 14.64 7.67
N ARG A 10 -2.13 15.64 8.32
CA ARG A 10 -3.54 15.60 8.73
C ARG A 10 -4.48 15.55 7.52
N ASP A 11 -4.24 16.39 6.52
CA ASP A 11 -5.04 16.44 5.30
C ASP A 11 -4.93 15.10 4.53
N THR A 12 -3.71 14.55 4.42
CA THR A 12 -3.46 13.21 3.84
C THR A 12 -4.09 12.09 4.67
N LEU A 13 -4.06 12.16 6.00
CA LEU A 13 -4.72 11.19 6.87
C LEU A 13 -6.25 11.20 6.68
N SER A 14 -6.85 12.38 6.58
CA SER A 14 -8.29 12.50 6.32
C SER A 14 -8.66 11.98 4.93
N GLU A 15 -7.87 12.31 3.90
CA GLU A 15 -8.06 11.76 2.56
C GLU A 15 -7.89 10.23 2.54
N ILE A 16 -6.96 9.68 3.31
CA ILE A 16 -6.73 8.24 3.43
C ILE A 16 -7.84 7.57 4.21
N ASP A 17 -8.28 8.12 5.32
CA ASP A 17 -9.37 7.58 6.13
C ASP A 17 -10.64 7.45 5.29
N GLU A 18 -11.02 8.53 4.59
CA GLU A 18 -12.11 8.52 3.64
C GLU A 18 -11.86 7.53 2.50
N ALA A 19 -10.73 7.62 1.80
CA ALA A 19 -10.45 6.77 0.65
C ALA A 19 -10.44 5.29 1.04
N VAL A 20 -9.74 4.90 2.09
CA VAL A 20 -9.64 3.52 2.61
C VAL A 20 -11.01 3.00 3.01
N GLY A 21 -11.81 3.80 3.70
CA GLY A 21 -13.17 3.44 4.10
C GLY A 21 -14.09 3.14 2.91
N PHE A 22 -13.92 3.86 1.79
CA PHE A 22 -14.76 3.68 0.59
C PHE A 22 -14.24 2.66 -0.41
N THR A 23 -12.95 2.32 -0.40
CA THR A 23 -12.31 1.57 -1.50
C THR A 23 -11.73 0.22 -1.08
N LEU A 24 -11.33 0.03 0.19
CA LEU A 24 -10.94 -1.30 0.63
C LEU A 24 -12.15 -2.24 0.71
N PRO A 25 -11.96 -3.55 0.49
CA PRO A 25 -13.04 -4.52 0.66
C PRO A 25 -13.68 -4.39 2.04
N THR A 26 -15.01 -4.41 2.12
CA THR A 26 -15.76 -4.22 3.38
C THR A 26 -15.31 -5.17 4.50
N LYS A 27 -14.85 -6.37 4.15
CA LYS A 27 -14.30 -7.34 5.11
C LYS A 27 -13.04 -6.83 5.81
N ILE A 28 -12.18 -6.10 5.10
CA ILE A 28 -10.98 -5.47 5.66
C ILE A 28 -11.39 -4.27 6.52
N VAL A 29 -12.22 -3.37 6.00
CA VAL A 29 -12.67 -2.17 6.75
C VAL A 29 -13.26 -2.54 8.12
N LYS A 30 -14.07 -3.59 8.19
CA LYS A 30 -14.70 -4.07 9.43
C LYS A 30 -13.73 -4.53 10.52
N ILE A 31 -12.51 -4.90 10.18
CA ILE A 31 -11.51 -5.34 11.18
C ILE A 31 -10.59 -4.21 11.61
N LEU A 32 -10.68 -3.01 11.02
CA LEU A 32 -9.80 -1.88 11.32
C LEU A 32 -10.40 -0.95 12.36
N ASN A 33 -9.54 -0.47 13.28
CA ASN A 33 -9.88 0.60 14.21
C ASN A 33 -9.32 1.93 13.70
N PHE A 34 -10.15 2.71 13.00
CA PHE A 34 -9.75 3.98 12.37
C PHE A 34 -9.30 5.05 13.36
N ASP A 35 -9.76 5.02 14.62
CA ASP A 35 -9.28 5.91 15.68
C ASP A 35 -7.78 5.74 15.98
N THR A 36 -7.18 4.64 15.50
CA THR A 36 -5.76 4.31 15.70
C THR A 36 -4.90 4.56 14.46
N LEU A 37 -5.49 5.05 13.37
CA LEU A 37 -4.77 5.35 12.14
C LEU A 37 -3.73 6.44 12.40
N LYS A 38 -2.48 6.15 12.08
CA LYS A 38 -1.39 7.13 12.20
C LYS A 38 -0.29 6.85 11.18
N SER A 39 0.42 7.91 10.79
CA SER A 39 1.65 7.76 10.01
C SER A 39 2.67 6.92 10.78
N ALA A 40 3.29 5.97 10.07
CA ALA A 40 4.43 5.21 10.57
C ALA A 40 5.70 6.06 10.38
N GLN A 41 5.83 7.15 11.14
CA GLN A 41 6.99 8.05 11.04
C GLN A 41 8.31 7.33 11.36
N THR A 42 9.12 7.12 10.31
CA THR A 42 10.59 7.33 10.26
C THR A 42 11.58 6.42 11.00
N THR A 43 11.24 5.30 11.64
CA THR A 43 12.29 4.47 12.27
C THR A 43 12.92 3.38 11.39
N PHE A 44 12.41 3.11 10.19
CA PHE A 44 12.75 1.86 9.49
C PHE A 44 12.94 1.97 7.96
N ILE A 45 12.95 3.18 7.43
CA ILE A 45 12.83 3.42 5.99
C ILE A 45 14.22 3.70 5.39
N SER A 46 14.64 2.85 4.44
CA SER A 46 15.89 3.01 3.68
C SER A 46 15.94 4.39 2.99
N GLU A 47 17.13 4.91 2.71
CA GLU A 47 17.31 6.21 2.03
C GLU A 47 16.50 6.31 0.71
N ALA A 48 16.30 5.18 0.02
CA ALA A 48 15.53 5.11 -1.23
C ALA A 48 14.03 5.42 -1.06
N LEU A 49 13.46 5.26 0.12
CA LEU A 49 12.06 5.61 0.42
C LEU A 49 11.95 7.02 1.05
N LYS A 50 13.04 7.56 1.61
CA LYS A 50 13.08 8.95 2.11
C LYS A 50 12.96 9.98 0.99
N GLU A 51 13.45 9.66 -0.20
CA GLU A 51 13.37 10.53 -1.38
C GLU A 51 11.93 10.69 -1.93
N TYR A 52 11.03 9.73 -1.64
CA TYR A 52 9.67 9.70 -2.18
C TYR A 52 8.56 10.04 -1.18
N ARG A 53 8.94 10.66 -0.04
CA ARG A 53 8.10 11.13 1.09
C ARG A 53 7.73 10.04 2.10
N THR A 54 7.95 10.38 3.36
CA THR A 54 7.58 9.64 4.59
C THR A 54 6.06 9.50 4.82
N ASP A 55 5.24 10.03 3.90
CA ASP A 55 3.78 10.10 3.99
C ASP A 55 3.09 8.88 3.36
N LEU A 56 3.85 7.86 2.96
CA LEU A 56 3.34 6.70 2.22
C LEU A 56 3.02 5.49 3.10
N LEU A 57 3.42 5.45 4.38
CA LEU A 57 3.19 4.30 5.25
C LEU A 57 2.39 4.68 6.49
N PHE A 58 1.25 4.03 6.64
CA PHE A 58 0.36 4.19 7.79
C PHE A 58 0.26 2.89 8.54
N GLN A 59 0.04 3.00 9.84
CA GLN A 59 -0.26 1.86 10.71
C GLN A 59 -1.64 2.05 11.31
N ILE A 60 -2.36 0.95 11.44
CA ILE A 60 -3.70 0.90 12.01
C ILE A 60 -3.85 -0.40 12.79
N GLN A 61 -4.47 -0.33 13.96
CA GLN A 61 -4.73 -1.48 14.81
C GLN A 61 -6.00 -2.19 14.34
N THR A 62 -6.04 -3.50 14.51
CA THR A 62 -7.29 -4.26 14.30
C THR A 62 -8.15 -4.22 15.56
N VAL A 63 -9.46 -4.37 15.37
CA VAL A 63 -10.45 -4.39 16.45
C VAL A 63 -10.23 -5.58 17.38
N ASP A 64 -9.93 -6.76 16.83
CA ASP A 64 -9.75 -8.02 17.57
C ASP A 64 -8.31 -8.29 18.00
N ARG A 65 -7.37 -7.40 17.65
CA ARG A 65 -5.92 -7.55 17.87
C ARG A 65 -5.29 -8.77 17.19
N SER A 66 -5.91 -9.29 16.13
CA SER A 66 -5.44 -10.49 15.42
C SER A 66 -5.51 -10.32 13.88
N PRO A 67 -4.47 -9.80 13.21
CA PRO A 67 -3.16 -9.39 13.77
C PRO A 67 -3.27 -8.08 14.55
N ALA A 68 -2.39 -7.83 15.53
CA ALA A 68 -2.48 -6.65 16.40
C ALA A 68 -2.50 -5.30 15.65
N GLN A 69 -1.88 -5.27 14.46
CA GLN A 69 -1.88 -4.12 13.55
C GLN A 69 -1.64 -4.59 12.11
N ILE A 70 -1.99 -3.72 11.17
CA ILE A 70 -1.58 -3.80 9.77
C ILE A 70 -0.91 -2.49 9.35
N PHE A 71 -0.17 -2.56 8.25
CA PHE A 71 0.34 -1.39 7.56
C PHE A 71 -0.45 -1.12 6.27
N ILE A 72 -0.69 0.14 5.97
CA ILE A 72 -1.25 0.60 4.70
C ILE A 72 -0.15 1.38 3.98
N LEU A 73 0.28 0.87 2.83
CA LEU A 73 1.22 1.53 1.95
C LEU A 73 0.42 2.35 0.92
N PHE A 74 0.30 3.63 1.18
CA PHE A 74 -0.38 4.59 0.32
C PHE A 74 0.51 5.04 -0.83
N GLU A 75 -0.03 5.10 -2.04
CA GLU A 75 0.62 5.67 -3.23
C GLU A 75 -0.37 6.57 -3.97
N HIS A 76 -0.03 7.84 -4.15
CA HIS A 76 -0.84 8.80 -4.88
C HIS A 76 -0.32 9.01 -6.30
N LYS A 77 -1.20 8.84 -7.30
CA LYS A 77 -0.88 9.08 -8.72
C LYS A 77 -1.80 10.14 -9.33
N SER A 78 -1.21 11.12 -10.01
CA SER A 78 -1.97 12.12 -10.79
C SER A 78 -2.41 11.61 -12.17
N ASN A 79 -1.77 10.55 -12.68
CA ASN A 79 -2.07 9.92 -13.97
C ASN A 79 -1.79 8.41 -13.91
N GLN A 80 -2.26 7.67 -14.91
CA GLN A 80 -1.88 6.26 -15.07
C GLN A 80 -0.38 6.15 -15.41
N ASP A 81 0.39 5.49 -14.54
CA ASP A 81 1.81 5.19 -14.76
C ASP A 81 2.07 3.70 -14.53
N PRO A 82 2.41 2.92 -15.56
CA PRO A 82 2.76 1.50 -15.42
C PRO A 82 3.92 1.23 -14.45
N LYS A 83 4.76 2.23 -14.12
CA LYS A 83 5.82 2.08 -13.11
C LYS A 83 5.28 1.85 -11.70
N VAL A 84 3.98 2.07 -11.46
CA VAL A 84 3.33 1.79 -10.17
C VAL A 84 3.58 0.35 -9.69
N PHE A 85 3.63 -0.62 -10.60
CA PHE A 85 3.81 -2.03 -10.24
C PHE A 85 5.21 -2.31 -9.68
N SER A 86 6.26 -1.80 -10.33
CA SER A 86 7.64 -1.97 -9.83
C SER A 86 7.91 -1.13 -8.59
N GLN A 87 7.31 0.06 -8.49
CA GLN A 87 7.40 0.91 -7.31
C GLN A 87 6.77 0.23 -6.09
N LEU A 88 5.53 -0.25 -6.21
CA LEU A 88 4.86 -0.98 -5.12
C LEU A 88 5.64 -2.23 -4.72
N LEU A 89 6.18 -3.00 -5.68
CA LEU A 89 7.01 -4.16 -5.37
C LEU A 89 8.25 -3.77 -4.55
N SER A 90 8.96 -2.70 -4.96
CA SER A 90 10.11 -2.19 -4.22
C SER A 90 9.74 -1.75 -2.80
N TYR A 91 8.63 -1.03 -2.65
CA TYR A 91 8.17 -0.53 -1.36
C TYR A 91 7.75 -1.67 -0.44
N LEU A 92 6.97 -2.63 -0.93
CA LEU A 92 6.57 -3.82 -0.16
C LEU A 92 7.80 -4.60 0.32
N ALA A 93 8.77 -4.85 -0.55
CA ALA A 93 10.00 -5.54 -0.19
C ALA A 93 10.75 -4.80 0.92
N GLN A 94 10.89 -3.48 0.81
CA GLN A 94 11.56 -2.67 1.83
C GLN A 94 10.80 -2.65 3.16
N VAL A 95 9.47 -2.50 3.13
CA VAL A 95 8.65 -2.52 4.35
C VAL A 95 8.78 -3.87 5.05
N TYR A 96 8.58 -4.99 4.34
CA TYR A 96 8.71 -6.33 4.94
C TYR A 96 10.13 -6.61 5.46
N ALA A 97 11.17 -6.20 4.74
CA ALA A 97 12.55 -6.36 5.19
C ALA A 97 12.85 -5.56 6.48
N SER A 98 12.14 -4.47 6.71
CA SER A 98 12.32 -3.60 7.88
C SER A 98 11.52 -4.04 9.11
N GLN A 99 10.57 -4.96 8.95
CA GLN A 99 9.71 -5.40 10.04
C GLN A 99 10.45 -6.34 11.00
N THR A 100 10.38 -6.04 12.29
CA THR A 100 10.87 -6.94 13.35
C THR A 100 9.94 -8.13 13.60
N LYS A 101 8.66 -7.98 13.28
CA LYS A 101 7.62 -9.02 13.31
C LYS A 101 6.78 -8.90 12.04
N PRO A 102 6.46 -10.03 11.37
CA PRO A 102 5.70 -9.99 10.13
C PRO A 102 4.27 -9.49 10.40
N MET A 103 3.97 -8.31 9.88
CA MET A 103 2.65 -7.67 9.89
C MET A 103 2.19 -7.46 8.45
N PRO A 104 0.91 -7.71 8.14
CA PRO A 104 0.40 -7.49 6.79
C PRO A 104 0.59 -6.05 6.33
N VAL A 105 0.98 -5.89 5.07
CA VAL A 105 1.07 -4.59 4.39
C VAL A 105 0.08 -4.59 3.23
N ILE A 106 -0.87 -3.67 3.24
CA ILE A 106 -1.87 -3.49 2.18
C ILE A 106 -1.43 -2.31 1.30
N PRO A 107 -1.05 -2.53 0.03
CA PRO A 107 -0.84 -1.43 -0.89
C PRO A 107 -2.17 -0.79 -1.27
N PHE A 108 -2.20 0.53 -1.27
CA PHE A 108 -3.36 1.33 -1.60
C PHE A 108 -2.95 2.42 -2.59
N VAL A 109 -3.46 2.33 -3.83
CA VAL A 109 -3.19 3.31 -4.87
C VAL A 109 -4.40 4.22 -5.03
N PHE A 110 -4.22 5.51 -4.75
CA PHE A 110 -5.21 6.52 -5.06
C PHE A 110 -4.83 7.24 -6.36
N CYS A 111 -5.73 7.22 -7.35
CA CYS A 111 -5.50 7.86 -8.64
C CYS A 111 -6.63 8.84 -8.99
N HIS A 112 -6.28 10.11 -9.16
CA HIS A 112 -7.19 11.22 -9.48
C HIS A 112 -7.17 11.62 -10.97
N GLY A 113 -6.53 10.82 -11.84
CA GLY A 113 -6.41 11.16 -13.27
C GLY A 113 -7.76 11.23 -14.01
N LYS A 114 -7.88 12.15 -14.97
CA LYS A 114 -9.09 12.38 -15.79
C LYS A 114 -9.60 11.15 -16.56
N GLN A 115 -8.74 10.15 -16.80
CA GLN A 115 -9.04 8.99 -17.65
C GLN A 115 -9.48 7.73 -16.86
N GLY A 116 -9.67 7.84 -15.53
CA GLY A 116 -9.95 6.68 -14.66
C GLY A 116 -8.76 5.71 -14.59
N TRP A 117 -8.85 4.64 -13.78
CA TRP A 117 -7.79 3.63 -13.68
C TRP A 117 -8.06 2.45 -14.63
N LYS A 118 -7.06 2.07 -15.44
CA LYS A 118 -7.19 0.98 -16.45
C LYS A 118 -6.04 -0.03 -16.46
N LEU A 119 -5.05 0.12 -15.59
CA LEU A 119 -3.84 -0.71 -15.60
C LEU A 119 -4.03 -2.09 -14.94
N GLY A 120 -5.19 -2.35 -14.34
CA GLY A 120 -5.39 -3.53 -13.48
C GLY A 120 -4.89 -3.29 -12.05
N SER A 121 -5.06 -4.28 -11.18
CA SER A 121 -4.78 -4.14 -9.73
C SER A 121 -3.95 -5.28 -9.16
N GLN A 122 -3.53 -6.23 -10.00
CA GLN A 122 -2.65 -7.33 -9.62
C GLN A 122 -1.28 -7.14 -10.27
N PHE A 123 -0.22 -7.60 -9.62
CA PHE A 123 1.14 -7.50 -10.19
C PHE A 123 1.25 -8.17 -11.57
N VAL A 124 0.50 -9.25 -11.80
CA VAL A 124 0.42 -9.93 -13.10
C VAL A 124 -0.18 -9.05 -14.21
N ASP A 125 -1.01 -8.05 -13.87
CA ASP A 125 -1.61 -7.14 -14.85
C ASP A 125 -0.57 -6.16 -15.44
N TRP A 126 0.62 -6.06 -14.83
CA TRP A 126 1.74 -5.34 -15.43
C TRP A 126 2.22 -5.99 -16.74
N PHE A 127 2.02 -7.30 -16.88
CA PHE A 127 2.47 -8.06 -18.02
C PHE A 127 1.37 -8.14 -19.08
N LYS A 128 1.73 -7.97 -20.35
CA LYS A 128 0.81 -8.15 -21.49
C LYS A 128 0.67 -9.63 -21.87
N PHE A 129 0.24 -10.45 -20.92
CA PHE A 129 0.08 -11.89 -21.14
C PHE A 129 -1.24 -12.24 -21.81
N SER A 130 -1.22 -13.26 -22.66
CA SER A 130 -2.42 -14.01 -23.01
C SER A 130 -2.94 -14.80 -21.81
N GLU A 131 -4.17 -15.29 -21.87
CA GLU A 131 -4.76 -16.09 -20.79
C GLU A 131 -3.92 -17.36 -20.49
N GLN A 132 -3.43 -18.02 -21.54
CA GLN A 132 -2.56 -19.20 -21.41
C GLN A 132 -1.22 -18.86 -20.73
N GLN A 133 -0.61 -17.73 -21.11
CA GLN A 133 0.62 -17.25 -20.47
C GLN A 133 0.37 -16.88 -19.01
N ARG A 134 -0.77 -16.25 -18.70
CA ARG A 134 -1.16 -15.89 -17.33
C ARG A 134 -1.20 -17.15 -16.45
N GLN A 135 -1.86 -18.21 -16.90
CA GLN A 135 -1.95 -19.48 -16.16
C GLN A 135 -0.57 -20.13 -15.95
N LEU A 136 0.31 -20.08 -16.95
CA LEU A 136 1.66 -20.66 -16.86
C LEU A 136 2.56 -19.90 -15.89
N TYR A 137 2.55 -18.56 -15.93
CA TYR A 137 3.52 -17.72 -15.22
C TYR A 137 3.06 -17.28 -13.83
N LEU A 138 1.76 -17.36 -13.50
CA LEU A 138 1.23 -16.84 -12.24
C LEU A 138 1.96 -17.36 -11.00
N LYS A 139 2.37 -18.64 -11.01
CA LYS A 139 3.09 -19.28 -9.89
C LYS A 139 4.53 -18.82 -9.70
N TYR A 140 5.13 -18.16 -10.70
CA TYR A 140 6.51 -17.67 -10.66
C TYR A 140 6.60 -16.17 -10.38
N LEU A 141 5.48 -15.45 -10.50
CA LEU A 141 5.41 -14.04 -10.14
C LEU A 141 5.37 -13.90 -8.61
N PRO A 142 5.72 -12.73 -8.05
CA PRO A 142 5.51 -12.39 -6.65
C PRO A 142 4.07 -12.68 -6.18
N ASN A 143 3.88 -13.88 -5.66
CA ASN A 143 2.70 -14.42 -5.00
C ASN A 143 3.09 -15.82 -4.50
N PHE A 144 3.98 -15.85 -3.51
CA PHE A 144 4.96 -16.93 -3.35
C PHE A 144 4.40 -18.24 -2.76
N SER A 145 5.08 -19.34 -3.14
CA SER A 145 5.08 -20.66 -2.47
C SER A 145 6.44 -21.33 -2.74
N PHE A 146 6.94 -22.15 -1.81
CA PHE A 146 8.24 -22.82 -1.90
C PHE A 146 8.11 -24.29 -1.47
N GLU A 147 8.97 -25.16 -2.02
CA GLU A 147 9.05 -26.59 -1.71
C GLU A 147 10.42 -26.86 -1.06
N ILE A 148 10.48 -27.86 -0.15
CA ILE A 148 11.71 -28.31 0.51
C ILE A 148 11.91 -29.79 0.16
#